data_AF-A0A182HFM1-F1
#
_entry.id   AF-A0A182HFM1-F1
#
_cell.length_a   1.000
_cell.length_b   1.000
_cell.length_c   1.000
_cell.angle_alpha   90.00
_cell.angle_beta   90.00
_cell.angle_gamma   90.00
#
_symmetry.space_group_name_H-M   'P 1'
#
loop_
_entity.id
_entity.type
_entity.pdbx_description
1 polymer ?
#
loop_
_entity_poly.entity_id
_entity_poly.type
_entity_poly.pdbx_seq_one_letter_code
_entity_poly.pdbx_strand_id
1 'polypeptide(L)'
;MSDMISETQHELKMMWTGQVAKTERYFMRINSLTIYGQQKNKYQVKDVRTVSSLKLHEQTLCYQELKIKYPHLSGLPIKDYKRIVPRMLIGLNNLSLIVPLKYDRGLETNQ
;
A
#
# COMPACT_ATOMS: atom_id res chain seq x y z
N MET A 1 4.56 45.81 -12.57
CA MET A 1 3.27 45.10 -12.74
C MET A 1 3.64 43.72 -13.27
N SER A 2 3.91 42.80 -12.37
CA SER A 2 4.68 41.58 -12.63
C SER A 2 4.24 40.52 -11.64
N ASP A 3 3.16 39.83 -11.97
CA ASP A 3 2.83 38.59 -11.31
C ASP A 3 3.63 37.49 -11.99
N MET A 4 4.80 37.23 -11.41
CA MET A 4 5.64 36.09 -11.73
C MET A 4 4.83 34.85 -11.36
N ILE A 5 4.25 34.18 -12.36
CA ILE A 5 3.63 32.86 -12.18
C ILE A 5 4.75 31.92 -11.77
N SER A 6 4.95 31.74 -10.47
CA SER A 6 5.71 30.64 -9.92
C SER A 6 4.91 29.38 -10.19
N GLU A 7 5.05 28.83 -11.39
CA GLU A 7 4.55 27.52 -11.75
C GLU A 7 5.39 26.50 -10.97
N THR A 8 5.05 26.29 -9.69
CA THR A 8 5.67 25.24 -8.88
C THR A 8 5.22 23.91 -9.44
N GLN A 9 5.98 23.40 -10.40
CA GLN A 9 5.85 22.04 -10.88
C GLN A 9 6.16 21.10 -9.71
N HIS A 10 5.12 20.65 -9.02
CA HIS A 10 5.28 19.69 -7.94
C HIS A 10 5.62 18.34 -8.56
N GLU A 11 6.89 17.93 -8.50
CA GLU A 11 7.29 16.57 -8.81
C GLU A 11 7.05 15.67 -7.59
N LEU A 12 6.51 14.46 -7.82
CA LEU A 12 6.40 13.44 -6.78
C LEU A 12 7.44 12.35 -7.05
N LYS A 13 8.50 12.33 -6.24
CA LYS A 13 9.56 11.31 -6.29
C LYS A 13 9.26 10.24 -5.26
N MET A 14 9.23 8.99 -5.69
CA MET A 14 8.96 7.83 -4.83
C MET A 14 9.91 6.70 -5.18
N MET A 15 10.23 5.90 -4.17
CA MET A 15 10.93 4.63 -4.31
C MET A 15 10.12 3.57 -3.58
N TRP A 16 9.94 2.41 -4.20
CA TRP A 16 9.24 1.27 -3.57
C TRP A 16 10.00 -0.03 -3.79
N THR A 17 9.39 -1.14 -3.35
CA THR A 17 9.98 -2.48 -3.37
C THR A 17 10.61 -2.84 -4.71
N GLY A 18 11.77 -3.50 -4.66
CA GLY A 18 12.55 -3.86 -5.87
C GLY A 18 13.43 -2.73 -6.42
N GLN A 19 13.79 -1.73 -5.59
CA GLN A 19 14.64 -0.59 -5.96
C GLN A 19 14.09 0.25 -7.12
N VAL A 20 12.78 0.18 -7.36
CA VAL A 20 12.15 0.97 -8.41
C VAL A 20 11.93 2.38 -7.90
N ALA A 21 12.64 3.33 -8.49
CA ALA A 21 12.43 4.76 -8.27
C ALA A 21 11.65 5.36 -9.45
N LYS A 22 10.67 6.22 -9.15
CA LYS A 22 9.89 6.94 -10.15
C LYS A 22 9.71 8.40 -9.76
N THR A 23 9.80 9.26 -10.76
CA THR A 23 9.39 10.66 -10.67
C THR A 23 8.08 10.80 -11.43
N GLU A 24 7.01 11.16 -10.73
CA GLU A 24 5.71 11.48 -11.33
C GLU A 24 5.62 13.01 -11.47
N ARG A 25 5.57 13.49 -12.72
CA ARG A 25 5.43 14.92 -13.03
C ARG A 25 3.98 15.36 -13.16
N TYR A 26 3.08 14.39 -13.38
CA TYR A 26 1.66 14.61 -13.57
C TYR A 26 0.90 13.72 -12.59
N PHE A 27 0.70 14.20 -11.36
CA PHE A 27 -0.16 13.55 -10.38
C PHE A 27 -1.43 14.36 -10.19
N MET A 28 -2.53 13.67 -9.88
CA MET A 28 -3.73 14.33 -9.38
C MET A 28 -3.68 14.40 -7.86
N ARG A 29 -4.03 15.56 -7.32
CA ARG A 29 -4.27 15.73 -5.89
C ARG A 29 -5.74 15.54 -5.60
N ILE A 30 -6.06 14.65 -4.66
CA ILE A 30 -7.40 14.36 -4.19
C ILE A 30 -7.46 14.78 -2.73
N ASN A 31 -8.29 15.79 -2.42
CA ASN A 31 -8.38 16.34 -1.08
C ASN A 31 -8.92 15.33 -0.05
N SER A 32 -9.90 14.52 -0.44
CA SER A 32 -10.49 13.47 0.39
C SER A 32 -10.90 12.28 -0.46
N LEU A 33 -10.33 11.11 -0.16
CA LEU A 33 -10.65 9.82 -0.77
C LEU A 33 -11.29 8.91 0.29
N THR A 34 -12.45 8.34 -0.02
CA THR A 34 -13.06 7.32 0.83
C THR A 34 -12.57 5.94 0.43
N ILE A 35 -12.07 5.18 1.40
CA ILE A 35 -11.74 3.75 1.24
C ILE A 35 -12.54 2.89 2.22
N TYR A 36 -12.67 1.60 1.91
CA TYR A 36 -13.37 0.64 2.74
C TYR A 36 -12.45 -0.51 3.12
N GLY A 37 -12.43 -0.86 4.41
CA GLY A 37 -11.79 -2.07 4.90
C GLY A 37 -12.60 -3.33 4.58
N GLN A 38 -12.00 -4.50 4.83
CA GLN A 38 -12.65 -5.80 4.56
C GLN A 38 -13.97 -5.99 5.33
N GLN A 39 -14.12 -5.38 6.50
CA GLN A 39 -15.34 -5.39 7.31
C GLN A 39 -16.31 -4.24 6.96
N LYS A 40 -16.15 -3.60 5.79
CA LYS A 40 -16.94 -2.44 5.34
C LYS A 40 -16.78 -1.17 6.20
N ASN A 41 -15.81 -1.15 7.12
CA ASN A 41 -15.43 0.07 7.85
C ASN A 41 -14.96 1.13 6.85
N LYS A 42 -15.48 2.35 6.99
CA LYS A 42 -15.19 3.48 6.11
C LYS A 42 -14.04 4.31 6.68
N TYR A 43 -13.07 4.65 5.84
CA TYR A 43 -11.95 5.51 6.22
C TYR A 43 -11.81 6.66 5.22
N GLN A 44 -11.50 7.85 5.74
CA GLN A 44 -11.17 9.01 4.91
C GLN A 44 -9.66 9.15 4.83
N VAL A 45 -9.13 9.16 3.61
CA VAL A 45 -7.73 9.41 3.30
C VAL A 45 -7.64 10.84 2.76
N LYS A 46 -6.93 11.71 3.47
CA LYS A 46 -6.76 13.11 3.06
C LYS A 46 -5.45 13.28 2.30
N ASP A 47 -5.41 14.33 1.48
CA ASP A 47 -4.22 14.76 0.74
C ASP A 47 -3.58 13.63 -0.09
N VAL A 48 -4.39 12.92 -0.86
CA VAL A 48 -3.95 11.79 -1.66
C VAL A 48 -3.35 12.29 -2.97
N ARG A 49 -2.20 11.74 -3.35
CA ARG A 49 -1.60 11.96 -4.68
C ARG A 49 -1.70 10.67 -5.47
N THR A 50 -2.16 10.77 -6.72
CA THR A 50 -2.22 9.61 -7.61
C THR A 50 -0.89 9.39 -8.33
N VAL A 51 -0.65 8.15 -8.73
CA VAL A 51 0.45 7.77 -9.60
C VAL A 51 -0.13 7.08 -10.82
N SER A 52 0.38 7.40 -12.00
CA SER A 52 -0.13 6.83 -13.26
C SER A 52 0.01 5.31 -13.30
N SER A 53 1.15 4.79 -12.83
CA SER A 53 1.43 3.36 -12.75
C SER A 53 2.63 3.08 -11.86
N LEU A 54 2.52 2.06 -11.00
CA LEU A 54 3.63 1.51 -10.21
C LEU A 54 4.24 0.25 -10.83
N LYS A 55 3.72 -0.23 -11.97
CA LYS A 55 4.14 -1.48 -12.62
C LYS A 55 4.32 -2.64 -11.62
N LEU A 56 3.39 -2.78 -10.67
CA LEU A 56 3.44 -3.83 -9.66
C LEU A 56 3.29 -5.20 -10.34
N HIS A 57 4.05 -6.17 -9.87
CA HIS A 57 4.03 -7.52 -10.42
C HIS A 57 2.75 -8.26 -10.03
N GLU A 58 2.33 -9.17 -10.90
CA GLU A 58 1.26 -10.11 -10.64
C GLU A 58 1.66 -11.03 -9.47
N GLN A 59 0.72 -11.28 -8.54
CA GLN A 59 0.94 -12.08 -7.34
C GLN A 59 -0.12 -13.18 -7.19
N THR A 60 0.33 -14.32 -6.68
CA THR A 60 -0.51 -15.46 -6.31
C THR A 60 -0.10 -15.93 -4.92
N LEU A 61 -1.08 -16.22 -4.07
CA LEU A 61 -0.88 -16.75 -2.73
C LEU A 61 -1.87 -17.89 -2.48
N CYS A 62 -1.33 -19.06 -2.16
CA CYS A 62 -2.06 -20.18 -1.60
C CYS A 62 -1.77 -20.24 -0.09
N TYR A 63 -2.69 -19.75 0.72
CA TYR A 63 -2.60 -19.75 2.18
C TYR A 63 -2.59 -21.17 2.74
N GLN A 64 -3.27 -22.13 2.08
CA GLN A 64 -3.24 -23.53 2.49
C GLN A 64 -1.82 -24.11 2.42
N GLU A 65 -1.08 -23.82 1.35
CA GLU A 65 0.33 -24.19 1.23
C GLU A 65 1.20 -23.39 2.21
N LEU A 66 0.91 -22.10 2.38
CA LEU A 66 1.67 -21.20 3.24
C LEU A 66 1.67 -21.65 4.70
N LYS A 67 0.52 -22.03 5.25
CA LYS A 67 0.41 -22.48 6.66
C LYS A 67 1.04 -23.86 6.88
N ILE A 68 1.07 -24.73 5.87
CA ILE A 68 1.78 -26.01 5.93
C ILE A 68 3.28 -25.76 5.97
N LYS A 69 3.77 -24.89 5.09
CA LYS A 69 5.19 -24.53 5.02
C LYS A 69 5.67 -23.75 6.23
N TYR A 70 4.82 -22.89 6.78
CA TYR A 70 5.13 -22.02 7.92
C TYR A 70 4.02 -22.18 8.97
N PRO A 71 4.14 -23.17 9.88
CA PRO A 71 3.11 -23.48 10.87
C PRO A 71 2.72 -22.28 11.74
N HIS A 72 3.65 -21.37 12.04
CA HIS A 72 3.40 -20.14 12.81
C HIS A 72 2.49 -19.12 12.10
N LEU A 73 2.20 -19.30 10.80
CA LEU A 73 1.22 -18.49 10.07
C LEU A 73 -0.20 -19.06 10.16
N SER A 74 -0.38 -20.20 10.84
CA SER A 74 -1.69 -20.82 11.04
C SER A 74 -2.62 -19.92 11.86
N GLY A 75 -3.89 -19.86 11.45
CA GLY A 75 -4.93 -19.08 12.15
C GLY A 75 -5.02 -17.61 11.70
N LEU A 76 -4.12 -17.14 10.85
CA LEU A 76 -4.25 -15.82 10.23
C LEU A 76 -5.46 -15.78 9.27
N PRO A 77 -6.23 -14.67 9.24
CA PRO A 77 -7.41 -14.53 8.39
C PRO A 77 -7.04 -14.14 6.94
N ILE A 78 -6.06 -14.84 6.35
CA ILE A 78 -5.58 -14.58 4.99
C ILE A 78 -6.40 -15.39 3.99
N LYS A 79 -6.86 -14.74 2.92
CA LYS A 79 -7.57 -15.40 1.81
C LYS A 79 -6.60 -15.73 0.68
N ASP A 80 -6.84 -16.84 0.01
CA ASP A 80 -6.16 -17.20 -1.22
C ASP A 80 -6.46 -16.17 -2.32
N TYR A 81 -5.47 -15.90 -3.17
CA TYR A 81 -5.65 -15.08 -4.36
C TYR A 81 -4.75 -15.58 -5.48
N LYS A 82 -5.21 -15.40 -6.72
CA LYS A 82 -4.51 -15.89 -7.91
C LYS A 82 -4.39 -14.78 -8.94
N ARG A 83 -3.16 -14.58 -9.41
CA ARG A 83 -2.82 -13.69 -10.51
C ARG A 83 -3.37 -12.26 -10.36
N ILE A 84 -3.31 -11.71 -9.15
CA ILE A 84 -3.77 -10.35 -8.88
C ILE A 84 -2.65 -9.36 -9.13
N VAL A 85 -2.96 -8.18 -9.67
CA VAL A 85 -2.04 -7.03 -9.64
C VAL A 85 -2.46 -6.15 -8.46
N PRO A 86 -1.65 -6.07 -7.39
CA PRO A 86 -2.04 -5.32 -6.21
C PRO A 86 -2.11 -3.82 -6.51
N ARG A 87 -2.88 -3.10 -5.68
CA ARG A 87 -2.85 -1.63 -5.61
C ARG A 87 -2.20 -1.23 -4.30
N MET A 88 -1.41 -0.16 -4.30
CA MET A 88 -0.65 0.27 -3.14
C MET A 88 -1.08 1.67 -2.69
N LEU A 89 -1.26 1.84 -1.39
CA LEU A 89 -1.35 3.14 -0.74
C LEU A 89 0.03 3.45 -0.14
N ILE A 90 0.65 4.55 -0.57
CA ILE A 90 1.99 4.97 -0.13
C ILE A 90 1.85 6.33 0.55
N GLY A 91 2.32 6.47 1.79
CA GLY A 91 2.45 7.77 2.42
C GLY A 91 2.30 7.76 3.93
N LEU A 92 3.05 8.64 4.60
CA LEU A 92 3.08 8.75 6.05
C LEU A 92 1.88 9.55 6.61
N ASN A 93 1.26 10.39 5.79
CA ASN A 93 0.15 11.26 6.20
C ASN A 93 -1.09 10.50 6.68
N ASN A 94 -1.17 9.18 6.40
CA ASN A 94 -2.25 8.31 6.83
C ASN A 94 -1.69 7.06 7.55
N LEU A 95 -0.56 7.20 8.27
CA LEU A 95 0.08 6.11 9.02
C LEU A 95 -0.90 5.33 9.90
N SER A 96 -1.87 6.02 10.51
CA SER A 96 -2.91 5.39 11.34
C SER A 96 -3.72 4.31 10.62
N LEU A 97 -3.77 4.31 9.29
CA LEU A 97 -4.45 3.28 8.50
C LEU A 97 -3.57 2.06 8.18
N ILE A 98 -2.25 2.19 8.34
CA ILE A 98 -1.26 1.18 7.95
C ILE A 98 -0.47 0.62 9.15
N VAL A 99 -0.53 1.27 10.31
CA VAL A 99 0.03 0.74 11.55
C VAL A 99 -0.82 -0.46 12.02
N PRO A 100 -0.21 -1.64 12.25
CA PRO A 100 -0.94 -2.80 12.76
C PRO A 100 -1.54 -2.51 14.15
N LEU A 101 -2.83 -2.81 14.33
CA LEU A 101 -3.49 -2.71 15.65
C LEU A 101 -3.00 -3.79 16.62
N LYS A 102 -2.62 -4.94 16.07
CA LYS A 102 -2.04 -6.06 16.79
C LYS A 102 -0.96 -6.66 15.91
N TYR A 103 0.19 -6.95 16.50
CA TYR A 103 1.18 -7.84 15.90
C TYR A 103 1.24 -9.10 16.73
N ASP A 104 1.42 -10.23 16.06
CA ASP A 104 1.71 -11.50 16.70
C ASP A 104 3.11 -11.92 16.28
N ARG A 105 3.92 -12.37 17.23
CA ARG A 105 5.27 -12.86 16.95
C ARG A 105 5.17 -14.38 16.95
N GLY A 106 5.50 -14.99 15.81
CA GLY A 106 5.65 -16.45 15.76
C GLY A 106 6.64 -16.88 16.84
N LEU A 107 6.19 -17.72 17.78
CA LEU A 107 7.08 -18.38 18.73
C LEU A 107 7.92 -19.36 17.91
N GLU A 108 9.21 -19.06 17.76
CA GLU A 108 10.16 -20.01 17.18
C GLU A 108 10.29 -21.19 18.15
N THR A 109 9.51 -22.24 17.94
CA THR A 109 9.82 -23.54 18.52
C THR A 109 11.01 -24.10 17.77
N ASN A 110 12.21 -23.89 18.33
CA ASN A 110 13.39 -24.67 18.01
C ASN A 110 13.05 -26.16 18.11
N GLN A 111 13.15 -26.87 16.99
CA GLN A 111 13.28 -28.33 16.95
C GLN A 111 14.73 -28.67 16.68
#